data_AF-A0A925GYT4-F1
#
_entry.id   AF-A0A925GYT4-F1
#
_cell.length_a   1.000
_cell.length_b   1.000
_cell.length_c   1.000
_cell.angle_alpha   90.00
_cell.angle_beta   90.00
_cell.angle_gamma   90.00
#
_symmetry.space_group_name_H-M   'P 1'
#
loop_
_entity.id
_entity.type
_entity.pdbx_description
1 polymer ?
#
loop_
_entity_poly.entity_id
_entity_poly.type
_entity_poly.pdbx_seq_one_letter_code
_entity_poly.pdbx_strand_id
1 'polypeptide(L)'
;MTGSTIALLAPALSVNAVLFAGGLGFAIAQSFGLLAPVGVSQLTTGHYAAAMQTTEFTQSLILTLHVAVTSTLLSAVAALVVSLSLHSLTPALPALRTLLQIPIAVPHVAMSIATIHLIAPSGLVARVLHSAGLVNNPSDFPALLQDRWGGAIILVYILKETPFLA
;
A
#
# COMPACT_ATOMS: atom_id res chain seq x y z
N MET A 1 -2.93 -7.49 -36.92
CA MET A 1 -1.76 -8.12 -36.28
C MET A 1 -1.27 -9.21 -37.22
N THR A 2 -0.02 -9.16 -37.68
CA THR A 2 0.58 -10.21 -38.52
C THR A 2 0.74 -11.49 -37.70
N GLY A 3 0.63 -12.67 -38.32
CA GLY A 3 0.73 -13.96 -37.63
C GLY A 3 2.05 -14.16 -36.85
N SER A 4 3.11 -13.48 -37.27
CA SER A 4 4.41 -13.45 -36.58
C SER A 4 4.37 -12.76 -35.21
N THR A 5 3.60 -11.67 -35.05
CA THR A 5 3.48 -10.98 -33.76
C THR A 5 2.73 -11.82 -32.73
N ILE A 6 1.71 -12.57 -33.17
CA ILE A 6 0.96 -13.47 -32.28
C ILE A 6 1.85 -14.61 -31.79
N ALA A 7 2.68 -15.19 -32.66
CA ALA A 7 3.63 -16.24 -32.28
C ALA A 7 4.66 -15.76 -31.23
N LEU A 8 5.13 -14.51 -31.34
CA LEU A 8 6.07 -13.92 -30.38
C LEU A 8 5.42 -13.59 -29.02
N LEU A 9 4.14 -13.19 -29.02
CA LEU A 9 3.40 -12.90 -27.78
C LEU A 9 2.82 -14.16 -27.13
N ALA A 10 2.68 -15.25 -27.88
CA ALA A 10 2.00 -16.47 -27.43
C ALA A 10 2.53 -17.02 -26.10
N PRO A 11 3.85 -17.09 -25.82
CA PRO A 11 4.34 -17.59 -24.53
C PRO A 11 3.91 -16.69 -23.37
N ALA A 12 4.10 -15.38 -23.50
CA ALA A 12 3.73 -14.41 -22.46
C ALA A 12 2.21 -14.39 -22.22
N LEU A 13 1.41 -14.38 -23.30
CA LEU A 13 -0.04 -14.41 -23.20
C LEU A 13 -0.54 -15.73 -22.61
N SER A 14 0.09 -16.85 -22.94
CA SER A 14 -0.29 -18.16 -22.38
C SER A 14 -0.05 -18.22 -20.88
N VAL A 15 1.11 -17.74 -20.41
CA VAL A 15 1.41 -17.68 -18.97
C VAL A 15 0.42 -16.77 -18.24
N ASN A 16 0.14 -15.58 -18.77
CA ASN A 16 -0.83 -14.67 -18.16
C ASN A 16 -2.26 -15.23 -18.19
N ALA A 17 -2.67 -15.85 -19.30
CA ALA A 17 -4.00 -16.44 -19.43
C ALA A 17 -4.20 -17.60 -18.44
N VAL A 18 -3.21 -18.49 -18.31
CA VAL A 18 -3.35 -19.66 -17.44
C VAL A 18 -3.22 -19.28 -15.97
N LEU A 19 -2.15 -18.57 -15.59
CA LEU A 19 -1.86 -18.32 -14.17
C LEU A 19 -2.68 -17.18 -13.58
N PHE A 20 -2.80 -16.06 -14.31
CA PHE A 20 -3.53 -14.90 -13.81
C PHE A 20 -5.02 -15.02 -14.11
N ALA A 21 -5.41 -15.14 -15.40
CA ALA A 21 -6.83 -15.17 -15.75
C ALA A 21 -7.51 -16.46 -15.28
N GLY A 22 -6.82 -17.61 -15.30
CA GLY A 22 -7.31 -18.85 -14.71
C GLY A 22 -7.57 -18.70 -13.21
N GLY A 23 -6.60 -18.23 -12.43
CA GLY A 23 -6.76 -18.01 -11.00
C GLY A 23 -7.88 -17.02 -10.67
N LEU A 24 -7.99 -15.92 -11.42
CA LEU A 24 -9.07 -14.95 -11.28
C LEU A 24 -10.44 -15.56 -11.61
N GLY A 25 -10.52 -16.35 -12.68
CA GLY A 25 -11.73 -17.09 -13.04
C GLY A 25 -12.18 -18.06 -11.96
N PHE A 26 -11.24 -18.79 -11.35
CA PHE A 26 -11.51 -19.66 -10.19
C PHE A 26 -12.04 -18.87 -9.00
N ALA A 27 -11.39 -17.75 -8.65
CA ALA A 27 -11.83 -16.90 -7.55
C ALA A 27 -13.24 -16.32 -7.76
N ILE A 28 -13.55 -15.89 -8.99
CA ILE A 28 -14.89 -15.40 -9.36
C ILE A 28 -15.92 -16.54 -9.31
N ALA A 29 -15.58 -17.72 -9.84
CA ALA A 29 -16.48 -18.87 -9.74
C ALA A 29 -16.78 -19.21 -8.27
N GLN A 30 -15.76 -19.25 -7.42
CA GLN A 30 -15.87 -19.48 -5.99
C GLN A 30 -16.67 -18.40 -5.26
N SER A 31 -16.55 -17.13 -5.66
CA SER A 31 -17.31 -16.05 -5.03
C SER A 31 -18.82 -16.16 -5.30
N PHE A 32 -19.22 -16.79 -6.41
CA PHE A 32 -20.61 -17.16 -6.68
C PHE A 32 -21.01 -18.54 -6.13
N GLY A 33 -20.20 -19.17 -5.28
CA GLY A 33 -20.50 -20.48 -4.69
C GLY A 33 -20.29 -21.67 -5.64
N LEU A 34 -19.73 -21.44 -6.82
CA LEU A 34 -19.29 -22.52 -7.72
C LEU A 34 -17.95 -23.08 -7.25
N LEU A 35 -17.69 -24.37 -7.44
CA LEU A 35 -16.40 -24.99 -7.07
C LEU A 35 -16.10 -24.86 -5.55
N ALA A 36 -17.15 -24.94 -4.73
CA ALA A 36 -17.04 -24.92 -3.29
C ALA A 36 -16.08 -26.03 -2.81
N PRO A 37 -15.00 -25.69 -2.08
CA PRO A 37 -14.06 -26.70 -1.56
C PRO A 37 -14.72 -27.69 -0.59
N VAL A 38 -15.80 -27.25 0.07
CA VAL A 38 -16.58 -28.00 1.04
C VAL A 38 -18.06 -27.65 0.85
N GLY A 39 -18.94 -28.65 0.81
CA GLY A 39 -20.39 -28.47 0.66
C GLY A 39 -20.91 -28.61 -0.77
N VAL A 40 -22.15 -28.18 -1.01
CA VAL A 40 -22.81 -28.29 -2.32
C VAL A 40 -22.51 -27.02 -3.12
N SER A 41 -21.89 -27.19 -4.29
CA SER A 41 -21.66 -26.11 -5.25
C SER A 41 -23.00 -25.63 -5.83
N GLN A 42 -23.42 -24.42 -5.50
CA GLN A 42 -24.62 -23.79 -6.05
C GLN A 42 -24.33 -22.34 -6.41
N LEU A 43 -24.82 -21.91 -7.58
CA LEU A 43 -24.70 -20.51 -7.99
C LEU A 43 -25.53 -19.64 -7.05
N THR A 44 -24.87 -18.75 -6.31
CA THR A 44 -25.50 -17.88 -5.32
C THR A 44 -24.81 -16.52 -5.23
N THR A 45 -25.61 -15.47 -5.05
CA THR A 45 -25.12 -14.13 -4.68
C THR A 45 -25.19 -13.90 -3.17
N GLY A 46 -25.68 -14.89 -2.40
CA GLY A 46 -25.88 -14.78 -0.96
C GLY A 46 -24.60 -14.49 -0.18
N HIS A 47 -23.44 -14.94 -0.65
CA HIS A 47 -22.15 -14.65 -0.01
C HIS A 47 -21.83 -13.15 0.03
N TYR A 48 -22.15 -12.41 -1.04
CA TYR A 48 -21.97 -10.96 -1.07
C TYR A 48 -22.93 -10.26 -0.11
N ALA A 49 -24.21 -10.66 -0.12
CA ALA A 49 -25.21 -10.10 0.80
C ALA A 49 -24.82 -10.35 2.26
N ALA A 50 -24.36 -11.56 2.58
CA ALA A 50 -23.88 -11.91 3.91
C ALA A 50 -22.65 -11.09 4.31
N ALA A 51 -21.65 -10.95 3.42
CA ALA A 51 -20.47 -10.14 3.68
C ALA A 51 -20.81 -8.67 3.96
N MET A 52 -21.70 -8.07 3.14
CA MET A 52 -22.12 -6.68 3.32
C MET A 52 -22.93 -6.43 4.61
N GLN A 53 -23.56 -7.47 5.17
CA GLN A 53 -24.27 -7.37 6.45
C GLN A 53 -23.35 -7.42 7.67
N THR A 54 -22.10 -7.86 7.51
CA THR A 54 -21.14 -7.88 8.63
C THR A 54 -20.61 -6.48 8.92
N THR A 55 -20.50 -6.16 10.21
CA THR A 55 -19.99 -4.85 10.65
C THR A 55 -18.49 -4.76 10.37
N GLU A 56 -17.78 -5.87 10.51
CA GLU A 56 -16.35 -6.02 10.29
C GLU A 56 -15.96 -5.72 8.84
N PHE A 57 -16.73 -6.22 7.87
CA PHE A 57 -16.49 -5.91 6.45
C PHE A 57 -16.66 -4.42 6.16
N THR A 58 -17.74 -3.82 6.66
CA THR A 58 -18.02 -2.40 6.45
C THR A 58 -16.94 -1.51 7.07
N GLN A 59 -16.52 -1.82 8.31
CA GLN A 59 -15.43 -1.12 8.98
C GLN A 59 -14.10 -1.26 8.22
N SER A 60 -13.78 -2.47 7.77
CA SER A 60 -12.57 -2.74 6.99
C SER A 60 -12.59 -1.99 5.66
N LEU A 61 -13.72 -1.99 4.95
CA LEU A 61 -13.89 -1.28 3.68
C LEU A 61 -13.70 0.24 3.86
N ILE A 62 -14.32 0.83 4.89
CA ILE A 62 -14.17 2.25 5.20
C ILE A 62 -12.71 2.57 5.54
N LEU A 63 -12.07 1.76 6.38
CA LEU A 63 -10.67 1.94 6.74
C LEU A 63 -9.75 1.84 5.52
N THR A 64 -9.92 0.83 4.68
CA THR A 64 -9.14 0.66 3.45
C THR A 64 -9.33 1.85 2.51
N LEU A 65 -10.57 2.32 2.32
CA LEU A 65 -10.84 3.48 1.48
C LEU A 65 -10.22 4.75 2.06
N HIS A 66 -10.35 4.96 3.38
CA HIS A 66 -9.73 6.07 4.09
C HIS A 66 -8.21 6.07 3.89
N VAL A 67 -7.54 4.95 4.17
CA VAL A 67 -6.09 4.81 4.02
C VAL A 67 -5.68 5.04 2.57
N ALA A 68 -6.37 4.43 1.59
CA ALA A 68 -6.03 4.54 0.18
C ALA A 68 -6.15 5.99 -0.32
N VAL A 69 -7.28 6.66 -0.06
CA VAL A 69 -7.54 8.03 -0.51
C VAL A 69 -6.60 9.02 0.18
N THR A 70 -6.49 8.95 1.50
CA THR A 70 -5.65 9.89 2.27
C THR A 70 -4.17 9.74 1.92
N SER A 71 -3.65 8.51 1.87
CA SER A 71 -2.24 8.29 1.51
C SER A 71 -1.94 8.71 0.08
N THR A 72 -2.84 8.43 -0.88
CA THR A 72 -2.63 8.81 -2.28
C THR A 72 -2.62 10.33 -2.46
N LEU A 73 -3.59 11.05 -1.86
CA LEU A 73 -3.64 12.51 -1.94
C LEU A 73 -2.42 13.15 -1.28
N LEU A 74 -2.05 12.72 -0.08
CA LEU A 74 -0.89 13.25 0.64
C LEU A 74 0.42 12.97 -0.11
N SER A 75 0.57 11.76 -0.66
CA SER A 75 1.76 11.38 -1.44
C SER A 75 1.84 12.17 -2.74
N ALA A 76 0.72 12.38 -3.45
CA ALA A 76 0.69 13.16 -4.68
C ALA A 76 1.07 14.63 -4.45
N VAL A 77 0.55 15.24 -3.37
CA VAL A 77 0.91 16.62 -2.99
C VAL A 77 2.39 16.69 -2.60
N ALA A 78 2.87 15.76 -1.76
CA ALA A 78 4.28 15.72 -1.38
C ALA A 78 5.20 15.51 -2.60
N ALA A 79 4.81 14.64 -3.52
CA ALA A 79 5.56 14.36 -4.73
C ALA A 79 5.65 15.60 -5.61
N LEU A 80 4.53 16.30 -5.83
CA LEU A 80 4.53 17.56 -6.58
C LEU A 80 5.48 18.61 -5.97
N VAL A 81 5.48 18.77 -4.65
CA VAL A 81 6.40 19.68 -3.95
C VAL A 81 7.85 19.26 -4.16
N VAL A 82 8.15 17.96 -4.05
CA VAL A 82 9.48 17.41 -4.28
C VAL A 82 9.93 17.63 -5.73
N SER A 83 9.12 17.27 -6.72
CA SER A 83 9.46 17.41 -8.15
C SER A 83 9.71 18.88 -8.53
N LEU A 84 8.86 19.81 -8.08
CA LEU A 84 9.04 21.24 -8.35
C LEU A 84 10.31 21.79 -7.70
N SER A 85 10.60 21.37 -6.46
CA SER A 85 11.82 21.77 -5.75
C SER A 85 13.06 21.25 -6.48
N LEU A 86 13.07 19.98 -6.89
CA LEU A 86 14.19 19.36 -7.62
C LEU A 86 14.38 19.95 -9.02
N HIS A 87 13.30 20.35 -9.70
CA HIS A 87 13.37 20.97 -11.01
C HIS A 87 14.18 22.28 -10.96
N SER A 88 13.98 23.08 -9.90
CA SER A 88 14.67 24.35 -9.70
C SER A 88 16.17 24.24 -9.31
N LEU A 89 16.62 23.04 -8.89
CA LEU A 89 17.95 22.79 -8.32
C LEU A 89 18.86 21.96 -9.27
N THR A 90 18.57 22.01 -10.57
CA THR A 90 18.80 20.94 -11.57
C THR A 90 20.23 20.36 -11.71
N PRO A 91 21.35 21.06 -11.44
CA PRO A 91 22.67 20.44 -11.46
C PRO A 91 23.24 20.01 -10.09
N ALA A 92 22.67 20.43 -8.95
CA ALA A 92 23.44 20.50 -7.70
C ALA A 92 23.33 19.29 -6.76
N LEU A 93 22.40 18.35 -6.93
CA LEU A 93 22.08 17.37 -5.88
C LEU A 93 21.85 15.92 -6.38
N PRO A 94 22.85 15.26 -6.99
CA PRO A 94 22.76 13.84 -7.33
C PRO A 94 22.47 12.96 -6.10
N ALA A 95 23.02 13.31 -4.94
CA ALA A 95 22.78 12.61 -3.68
C ALA A 95 21.30 12.62 -3.25
N LEU A 96 20.59 13.73 -3.49
CA LEU A 96 19.16 13.85 -3.14
C LEU A 96 18.30 12.95 -4.03
N ARG A 97 18.63 12.84 -5.33
CA ARG A 97 17.94 11.91 -6.24
C ARG A 97 18.16 10.46 -5.83
N THR A 98 19.37 10.09 -5.42
CA THR A 98 19.67 8.75 -4.91
C THR A 98 18.90 8.47 -3.62
N LEU A 99 18.83 9.43 -2.70
CA LEU A 99 18.09 9.28 -1.44
C LEU A 99 16.60 9.01 -1.69
N LEU A 100 15.99 9.70 -2.66
CA LEU A 100 14.59 9.47 -3.06
C LEU A 100 14.38 8.06 -3.64
N GLN A 101 15.38 7.42 -4.24
CA GLN A 101 15.22 6.06 -4.77
C GLN A 101 15.27 4.97 -3.70
N ILE A 102 15.82 5.26 -2.51
CA ILE A 102 15.99 4.26 -1.45
C ILE A 102 14.64 3.62 -1.05
N PRO A 103 13.56 4.37 -0.73
CA PRO A 103 12.29 3.77 -0.36
C PRO A 103 11.65 2.87 -1.43
N ILE A 104 11.98 3.08 -2.71
CA ILE A 104 11.45 2.29 -3.84
C ILE A 104 12.07 0.88 -3.83
N ALA A 105 13.38 0.79 -3.56
CA ALA A 105 14.11 -0.47 -3.55
C ALA A 105 13.84 -1.32 -2.30
N VAL A 106 13.44 -0.70 -1.19
CA VAL A 106 13.22 -1.42 0.07
C VAL A 106 11.93 -2.24 -0.01
N PRO A 107 11.97 -3.55 0.34
CA PRO A 107 10.77 -4.38 0.42
C PRO A 107 9.73 -3.81 1.39
N HIS A 108 8.45 -3.96 1.08
CA HIS A 108 7.38 -3.35 1.86
C HIS A 108 7.44 -3.74 3.35
N VAL A 109 7.68 -5.03 3.64
CA VAL A 109 7.77 -5.52 5.03
C VAL A 109 8.94 -4.87 5.77
N ALA A 110 10.09 -4.71 5.11
CA ALA A 110 11.27 -4.08 5.72
C ALA A 110 11.02 -2.59 6.02
N MET A 111 10.38 -1.85 5.10
CA MET A 111 9.97 -0.46 5.35
C MET A 111 9.01 -0.35 6.54
N SER A 112 8.04 -1.26 6.63
CA SER A 112 7.08 -1.27 7.74
C SER A 112 7.78 -1.50 9.08
N ILE A 113 8.68 -2.49 9.17
CA ILE A 113 9.45 -2.78 10.40
C ILE A 113 10.34 -1.59 10.80
N ALA A 114 11.06 -1.01 9.84
CA ALA A 114 11.90 0.16 10.09
C ALA A 114 11.07 1.34 10.61
N THR A 115 9.91 1.58 10.01
CA THR A 115 8.99 2.66 10.41
C THR A 115 8.42 2.41 11.80
N ILE A 116 8.00 1.17 12.11
CA ILE A 116 7.52 0.77 13.43
C ILE A 116 8.57 1.10 14.52
N HIS A 117 9.84 0.73 14.30
CA HIS A 117 10.91 1.05 15.25
C HIS A 117 11.20 2.56 15.35
N LEU A 118 10.97 3.31 14.26
CA LEU A 118 11.20 4.74 14.23
C LEU A 118 10.15 5.51 15.04
N ILE A 119 8.88 5.14 14.90
CA ILE A 119 7.72 5.84 15.49
C ILE A 119 7.16 5.18 16.76
N ALA A 120 7.76 4.10 17.25
CA ALA A 120 7.38 3.55 18.55
C ALA A 120 7.54 4.59 19.66
N PRO A 121 6.82 4.47 20.79
CA PRO A 121 7.01 5.36 21.95
C PRO A 121 8.44 5.34 22.52
N SER A 122 9.19 4.25 22.31
CA SER A 122 10.62 4.14 22.60
C SER A 122 11.51 4.33 21.35
N GLY A 123 10.95 4.81 20.26
CA GLY A 123 11.61 4.98 18.96
C GLY A 123 12.49 6.23 18.90
N LEU A 124 13.18 6.39 17.77
CA LEU A 124 14.06 7.54 17.55
C LEU A 124 13.26 8.86 17.49
N VAL A 125 12.09 8.86 16.83
CA VAL A 125 11.27 10.07 16.68
C VAL A 125 10.77 10.55 18.04
N ALA A 126 10.28 9.64 18.89
CA ALA A 126 9.85 9.96 20.23
C ALA A 126 10.98 10.60 21.08
N ARG A 127 12.21 10.07 20.98
CA ARG A 127 13.39 10.65 21.67
C ARG A 127 13.76 12.03 21.15
N VAL A 128 13.75 12.23 19.83
CA VAL A 128 14.06 13.53 19.23
C VAL A 128 13.02 14.58 19.66
N LEU A 129 11.74 14.24 19.61
CA LEU A 129 10.66 15.14 20.03
C LEU A 129 10.74 15.48 21.53
N HIS A 130 11.10 14.51 22.37
CA HIS A 130 11.37 14.77 23.78
C HIS A 130 12.55 15.73 23.97
N SER A 131 13.67 15.51 23.27
CA SER A 131 14.83 16.40 23.34
C SER A 131 14.56 17.82 22.83
N ALA A 132 13.58 17.96 21.92
CA ALA A 132 13.11 19.25 21.42
C ALA A 132 12.09 19.93 22.37
N GLY A 133 11.72 19.29 23.48
CA GLY A 133 10.73 19.81 24.44
C GLY A 133 9.28 19.74 23.95
N LEU A 134 9.00 19.03 22.86
CA LEU A 134 7.65 18.87 22.31
C LEU A 134 6.83 17.81 23.07
N VAL A 135 7.50 16.93 23.79
CA VAL A 135 6.90 15.84 24.57
C VAL A 135 7.63 15.72 25.92
N ASN A 136 6.88 15.57 27.02
CA ASN A 136 7.46 15.50 28.37
C ASN A 136 8.24 14.19 28.61
N ASN A 137 7.77 13.07 28.04
CA ASN A 137 8.45 11.78 28.08
C ASN A 137 8.29 11.09 26.72
N PRO A 138 9.31 10.39 26.17
CA PRO A 138 9.15 9.64 24.91
C PRO A 138 7.91 8.72 24.88
N SER A 139 7.50 8.17 26.03
CA SER A 139 6.28 7.37 26.15
C SER A 139 4.99 8.10 25.78
N ASP A 140 4.97 9.43 25.86
CA ASP A 140 3.78 10.23 25.56
C ASP A 140 3.66 10.54 24.06
N PHE A 141 4.56 10.00 23.24
CA PHE A 141 4.45 10.06 21.79
C PHE A 141 3.12 9.43 21.32
N PRO A 142 2.40 10.05 20.37
CA PRO A 142 1.11 9.54 19.92
C PRO A 142 1.17 8.07 19.49
N ALA A 143 0.21 7.28 19.94
CA ALA A 143 0.07 5.89 19.54
C ALA A 143 -0.40 5.80 18.08
N LEU A 144 0.52 6.01 17.13
CA LEU A 144 0.33 5.83 15.69
C LEU A 144 0.35 4.35 15.28
N LEU A 145 0.88 3.49 16.15
CA LEU A 145 0.92 2.05 15.98
C LEU A 145 -0.39 1.43 16.44
N GLN A 146 -0.97 0.57 15.61
CA GLN A 146 -2.25 -0.11 15.88
C GLN A 146 -3.40 0.86 16.23
N ASP A 147 -3.34 2.07 15.68
CA ASP A 147 -4.37 3.07 15.86
C ASP A 147 -5.61 2.74 15.02
N ARG A 148 -6.76 3.32 15.39
CA ARG A 148 -8.03 3.05 14.70
C ARG A 148 -8.09 3.62 13.27
N TRP A 149 -7.21 4.56 12.92
CA TRP A 149 -7.23 5.29 11.64
C TRP A 149 -6.13 4.83 10.68
N GLY A 150 -5.19 3.99 11.12
CA GLY A 150 -4.09 3.50 10.31
C GLY A 150 -3.03 4.57 10.04
N GLY A 151 -2.78 5.48 10.97
CA GLY A 151 -1.80 6.56 10.84
C GLY A 151 -0.39 6.06 10.47
N ALA A 152 0.09 4.99 11.11
CA ALA A 152 1.37 4.37 10.72
C ALA A 152 1.36 3.81 9.28
N ILE A 153 0.23 3.25 8.84
CA ILE A 153 0.07 2.70 7.49
C ILE A 153 0.14 3.83 6.46
N ILE A 154 -0.60 4.92 6.71
CA ILE A 154 -0.59 6.12 5.87
C ILE A 154 0.82 6.70 5.77
N LEU A 155 1.54 6.80 6.89
CA LEU A 155 2.93 7.28 6.91
C LEU A 155 3.86 6.42 6.05
N VAL A 156 3.77 5.09 6.17
CA VAL A 156 4.57 4.16 5.34
C VAL A 156 4.26 4.33 3.86
N TYR A 157 2.97 4.47 3.49
CA TYR A 157 2.60 4.75 2.11
C TYR A 157 3.16 6.08 1.63
N ILE A 158 3.06 7.15 2.42
CA ILE A 158 3.64 8.45 2.04
C ILE A 158 5.14 8.33 1.78
N LEU A 159 5.87 7.63 2.67
CA LEU A 159 7.32 7.43 2.52
C LEU A 159 7.69 6.65 1.26
N LYS A 160 6.85 5.71 0.82
CA LYS A 160 7.10 4.85 -0.34
C LYS A 160 6.60 5.47 -1.66
N GLU A 161 5.38 5.98 -1.65
CA GLU A 161 4.67 6.43 -2.85
C GLU A 161 5.10 7.83 -3.28
N THR A 162 5.46 8.72 -2.34
CA THR A 162 5.98 10.06 -2.68
C THR A 162 7.16 9.99 -3.65
N PRO A 163 8.25 9.23 -3.39
CA PRO A 163 9.35 9.14 -4.33
C PRO A 163 9.04 8.35 -5.61
N PHE A 164 8.02 7.50 -5.61
CA PHE A 164 7.56 6.83 -6.83
C PHE A 164 6.82 7.80 -7.77
N LEU A 165 6.08 8.75 -7.20
CA LEU A 165 5.31 9.76 -7.93
C LEU A 165 6.13 11.00 -8.33
N ALA A 166 7.23 11.29 -7.62
CA ALA A 166 8.02 12.52 -7.77
C ALA A 166 9.05 12.46 -8.91
#